data_AF-A0A5C7WJL3-F1
#
_entry.id   AF-A0A5C7WJL3-F1
#
_cell.length_a   1.000
_cell.length_b   1.000
_cell.length_c   1.000
_cell.angle_alpha   90.00
_cell.angle_beta   90.00
_cell.angle_gamma   90.00
#
_symmetry.space_group_name_H-M   'P 1'
#
loop_
_entity.id
_entity.type
_entity.pdbx_description
1 polymer ?
#
loop_
_entity_poly.entity_id
_entity_poly.type
_entity_poly.pdbx_seq_one_letter_code
_entity_poly.pdbx_strand_id
1 'polypeptide(L)'
;VLTMSALEGTGLTELWDTVLKHRDVLTAAGEFDARRRAQLVDWTWSMVRDSVLDRVLNHPAVQQLRTDVERQVRDGEITPALAAQRILDAADRRS
;
A
#
# COMPACT_ATOMS: atom_id res chain seq x y z
N VAL A 1 -25.39 -11.72 -1.65
CA VAL A 1 -24.69 -12.80 -0.92
C VAL A 1 -25.15 -14.12 -1.51
N LEU A 2 -24.23 -15.00 -1.90
CA LEU A 2 -24.52 -16.34 -2.45
C LEU A 2 -23.94 -17.39 -1.52
N THR A 3 -24.60 -18.54 -1.40
CA THR A 3 -24.07 -19.72 -0.71
C THR A 3 -23.29 -20.58 -1.70
N MET A 4 -22.08 -21.02 -1.32
CA MET A 4 -21.14 -21.75 -2.18
C MET A 4 -20.47 -22.88 -1.40
N SER A 5 -20.30 -24.04 -2.06
CA SER A 5 -19.45 -25.15 -1.61
C SER A 5 -18.44 -25.47 -2.72
N ALA A 6 -17.20 -24.98 -2.56
CA ALA A 6 -16.13 -25.21 -3.54
C ALA A 6 -15.72 -26.70 -3.61
N LEU A 7 -15.91 -27.45 -2.52
CA LEU A 7 -15.60 -28.88 -2.45
C LEU A 7 -16.61 -29.73 -3.23
N GLU A 8 -17.88 -29.32 -3.24
CA GLU A 8 -18.97 -30.06 -3.91
C GLU A 8 -19.34 -29.45 -5.26
N GLY A 9 -18.63 -28.39 -5.70
CA GLY A 9 -18.91 -27.67 -6.95
C GLY A 9 -20.24 -26.91 -6.96
N THR A 10 -20.94 -26.84 -5.84
CA THR A 10 -22.27 -26.22 -5.74
C THR A 10 -22.15 -24.70 -5.61
N GLY A 11 -22.90 -23.95 -6.43
CA GLY A 11 -22.91 -22.48 -6.40
C GLY A 11 -21.82 -21.82 -7.25
N LEU A 12 -20.97 -22.59 -7.92
CA LEU A 12 -19.85 -22.04 -8.72
C LEU A 12 -20.34 -21.39 -10.02
N THR A 13 -21.31 -22.01 -10.69
CA THR A 13 -21.93 -21.44 -11.91
C THR A 13 -22.66 -20.15 -11.58
N GLU A 14 -23.44 -20.14 -10.51
CA GLU A 14 -24.21 -18.99 -10.05
C GLU A 14 -23.31 -17.83 -9.61
N LEU A 15 -22.16 -18.14 -8.99
CA LEU A 15 -21.12 -17.16 -8.70
C LEU A 15 -20.58 -16.55 -9.99
N TRP A 16 -20.22 -17.38 -10.97
CA TRP A 16 -19.65 -16.91 -12.24
C TRP A 16 -20.64 -16.06 -13.04
N ASP A 17 -21.90 -16.47 -13.12
CA ASP A 17 -22.97 -15.70 -13.75
C ASP A 17 -23.16 -14.35 -13.05
N THR A 18 -23.05 -14.31 -11.73
CA THR A 18 -23.10 -13.06 -10.96
C THR A 18 -21.91 -12.16 -11.25
N VAL A 19 -20.70 -12.71 -11.41
CA VAL A 19 -19.50 -11.96 -11.83
C VAL A 19 -19.68 -11.36 -13.23
N LEU A 20 -20.19 -12.15 -14.19
CA LEU A 20 -20.47 -11.67 -15.54
C LEU A 20 -21.52 -10.56 -15.54
N LYS A 21 -22.62 -10.74 -14.81
CA LYS A 21 -23.67 -9.72 -14.65
C LYS A 21 -23.11 -8.43 -14.04
N HIS A 22 -22.25 -8.52 -13.04
CA HIS A 22 -21.62 -7.35 -12.43
C HIS A 22 -20.74 -6.59 -13.43
N ARG A 23 -19.92 -7.31 -14.20
CA ARG A 23 -19.09 -6.72 -15.27
C ARG A 23 -19.96 -6.00 -16.30
N ASP A 24 -21.03 -6.65 -16.76
CA ASP A 24 -21.89 -6.11 -17.82
C ASP A 24 -22.63 -4.85 -17.35
N VAL A 25 -23.13 -4.84 -16.10
CA VAL A 25 -23.75 -3.65 -15.48
C VAL A 25 -22.74 -2.49 -15.38
N LEU A 26 -21.53 -2.74 -14.89
CA LEU A 26 -20.50 -1.70 -14.78
C LEU A 26 -20.02 -1.18 -16.14
N THR A 27 -19.98 -2.06 -17.14
CA THR A 27 -19.56 -1.69 -18.50
C THR A 27 -20.62 -0.85 -19.17
N ALA A 28 -21.90 -1.24 -19.06
CA ALA A 28 -23.03 -0.46 -19.59
C ALA A 28 -23.15 0.92 -18.92
N ALA A 29 -22.80 1.03 -17.63
CA ALA A 29 -22.74 2.29 -16.91
C ALA A 29 -21.49 3.15 -17.24
N GLY A 30 -20.55 2.66 -18.06
CA GLY A 30 -19.28 3.33 -18.35
C GLY A 30 -18.30 3.38 -17.17
N GLU A 31 -18.64 2.75 -16.04
CA GLU A 31 -17.86 2.77 -14.80
C GLU A 31 -16.71 1.77 -14.81
N PHE A 32 -16.81 0.69 -15.60
CA PHE A 32 -15.81 -0.37 -15.59
C PHE A 32 -14.40 0.14 -15.94
N ASP A 33 -14.25 0.83 -17.06
CA ASP A 33 -12.97 1.38 -17.48
C ASP A 33 -12.52 2.56 -16.61
N ALA A 34 -13.47 3.35 -16.10
CA ALA A 34 -13.17 4.44 -15.17
C ALA A 34 -12.56 3.91 -13.86
N ARG A 35 -13.17 2.87 -13.27
CA ARG A 35 -12.66 2.18 -12.08
C ARG A 35 -11.28 1.57 -12.34
N ARG A 36 -11.08 0.93 -13.49
CA ARG A 36 -9.77 0.38 -13.86
C ARG A 36 -8.70 1.45 -13.97
N ARG A 37 -8.99 2.60 -14.61
CA ARG A 37 -8.04 3.72 -14.69
C ARG A 37 -7.69 4.27 -13.31
N ALA A 38 -8.68 4.44 -12.43
CA ALA A 38 -8.43 4.86 -11.05
C ALA A 38 -7.51 3.87 -10.31
N GLN A 39 -7.78 2.56 -10.43
CA GLN A 39 -6.94 1.52 -9.83
C GLN A 39 -5.49 1.55 -10.33
N LEU A 40 -5.26 1.82 -11.63
CA LEU A 40 -3.90 1.94 -12.18
C LEU A 40 -3.14 3.13 -11.60
N VAL A 41 -3.83 4.27 -11.42
CA VAL A 41 -3.26 5.44 -10.77
C VAL A 41 -2.95 5.13 -9.30
N ASP A 42 -3.88 4.50 -8.58
CA ASP A 42 -3.69 4.09 -7.19
C ASP A 42 -2.49 3.13 -7.04
N TRP A 43 -2.38 2.14 -7.94
CA TRP A 43 -1.26 1.21 -7.97
C TRP A 43 0.05 1.95 -8.20
N THR A 44 0.08 2.90 -9.15
CA THR A 44 1.27 3.72 -9.42
C THR A 44 1.73 4.44 -8.17
N TRP A 45 0.81 5.07 -7.44
CA TRP A 45 1.13 5.73 -6.18
C TRP A 45 1.56 4.77 -5.07
N SER A 46 1.02 3.55 -5.02
CA SER A 46 1.51 2.50 -4.11
C SER A 46 2.97 2.15 -4.39
N MET A 47 3.33 1.90 -5.66
CA MET A 47 4.72 1.61 -6.03
C MET A 47 5.67 2.77 -5.68
N VAL A 48 5.24 4.02 -5.87
CA VAL A 48 6.03 5.20 -5.49
C VAL A 48 6.24 5.25 -3.98
N ARG A 49 5.18 5.09 -3.18
CA ARG A 49 5.28 5.10 -1.71
C ARG A 49 6.21 4.01 -1.21
N ASP A 50 6.04 2.79 -1.70
CA ASP A 50 6.86 1.64 -1.30
C ASP A 50 8.33 1.88 -1.65
N SER A 51 8.61 2.40 -2.86
CA SER A 51 9.97 2.71 -3.30
C SER A 51 10.62 3.83 -2.49
N VAL A 52 9.87 4.87 -2.14
CA VAL A 52 10.39 5.99 -1.33
C VAL A 52 10.67 5.52 0.11
N LEU A 53 9.75 4.77 0.71
CA LEU A 53 9.93 4.20 2.05
C LEU A 53 11.14 3.25 2.08
N ASP A 54 11.25 2.36 1.10
CA ASP A 54 12.37 1.42 0.99
C ASP A 54 13.73 2.15 0.91
N ARG A 55 13.82 3.19 0.07
CA ARG A 55 15.04 4.02 -0.03
C ARG A 55 15.44 4.67 1.28
N VAL A 56 14.48 5.22 2.03
CA VAL A 56 14.76 5.84 3.34
C VAL A 56 15.21 4.79 4.34
N LEU A 57 14.48 3.69 4.47
CA LEU A 57 14.74 2.65 5.47
C LEU A 57 16.05 1.89 5.21
N ASN A 58 16.45 1.76 3.95
CA ASN A 58 17.68 1.08 3.54
C ASN A 58 18.87 2.03 3.36
N HIS A 59 18.71 3.34 3.59
CA HIS A 59 19.83 4.27 3.48
C HIS A 59 20.88 4.01 4.57
N PRO A 60 22.19 3.86 4.26
CA PRO A 60 23.20 3.53 5.26
C PRO A 60 23.26 4.50 6.45
N ALA A 61 23.10 5.80 6.20
CA ALA A 61 23.08 6.79 7.28
C ALA A 61 21.86 6.66 8.20
N VAL A 62 20.70 6.27 7.64
CA VAL A 62 19.49 6.00 8.44
C VAL A 62 19.67 4.74 9.28
N GLN A 63 20.24 3.67 8.70
CA GLN A 63 20.54 2.44 9.45
C GLN A 63 21.49 2.68 10.62
N GLN A 64 22.50 3.54 10.44
CA GLN A 64 23.47 3.88 11.50
C GLN A 64 22.84 4.62 12.68
N LEU A 65 21.92 5.56 12.44
CA LEU A 65 21.31 6.38 13.50
C LEU A 65 20.04 5.79 14.10
N ARG A 66 19.42 4.79 13.44
CA ARG A 66 18.10 4.25 13.79
C ARG A 66 17.98 3.89 15.28
N THR A 67 18.90 3.06 15.77
CA THR A 67 18.84 2.56 17.16
C THR A 67 18.91 3.69 18.19
N ASP A 68 19.76 4.69 17.95
CA ASP A 68 19.91 5.80 18.87
C ASP A 68 18.72 6.76 18.82
N VAL A 69 18.21 7.09 17.62
CA VAL A 69 17.00 7.92 17.49
C VAL A 69 15.79 7.28 18.15
N GLU A 70 15.58 5.97 17.97
CA GLU A 70 14.48 5.28 18.64
C GLU A 70 14.65 5.28 20.17
N ARG A 71 15.87 5.14 20.69
CA ARG A 71 16.17 5.26 22.13
C ARG A 71 15.81 6.65 22.65
N GLN A 72 16.31 7.71 22.00
CA GLN A 72 16.06 9.09 22.41
C GLN A 72 14.55 9.43 22.45
N VAL A 73 13.74 8.86 21.53
CA VAL A 73 12.28 9.01 21.55
C VAL A 73 11.66 8.27 22.74
N ARG A 74 12.05 7.01 22.97
CA ARG A 74 11.52 6.20 24.09
C ARG A 74 11.83 6.80 25.45
N ASP A 75 13.01 7.38 25.60
CA ASP A 75 13.50 8.01 26.83
C ASP A 75 12.96 9.44 27.02
N GLY A 76 12.24 9.99 26.02
CA GLY A 76 11.69 11.35 26.04
C GLY A 76 12.73 12.46 25.84
N GLU A 77 13.94 12.12 25.38
CA GLU A 77 15.03 13.06 25.10
C GLU A 77 14.73 13.93 23.86
N ILE A 78 14.01 13.38 22.87
CA ILE A 78 13.55 14.10 21.68
C ILE A 78 12.08 13.78 21.36
N THR A 79 11.41 14.71 20.67
CA THR A 79 10.05 14.49 20.19
C THR A 79 10.02 13.57 18.97
N PRO A 80 8.91 12.85 18.71
CA PRO A 80 8.74 12.06 17.49
C PRO A 80 8.92 12.87 16.20
N ALA A 81 8.48 14.14 16.20
CA ALA A 81 8.66 15.03 15.05
C ALA A 81 10.14 15.35 14.77
N LEU A 82 10.92 15.60 15.82
CA LEU A 82 12.36 15.83 15.67
C LEU A 82 13.10 14.57 15.22
N ALA A 83 12.71 13.40 15.75
CA ALA A 83 13.23 12.11 15.31
C ALA A 83 12.97 11.84 13.82
N ALA A 84 11.73 12.08 13.36
CA ALA A 84 11.36 11.94 11.96
C ALA A 84 12.20 12.86 11.05
N GLN A 85 12.38 14.13 11.44
CA GLN A 85 13.22 15.07 10.69
C GLN A 85 14.67 14.58 10.59
N ARG A 86 15.26 14.10 11.68
CA ARG A 86 16.63 13.56 11.67
C ARG A 86 16.78 12.35 10.74
N ILE A 87 15.77 11.48 10.69
CA ILE A 87 15.75 10.33 9.78
C ILE A 87 15.70 10.80 8.32
N LEU A 88 14.84 11.78 8.01
CA LEU A 88 14.74 12.35 6.66
C LEU A 88 16.04 13.05 6.25
N ASP A 89 16.62 13.88 7.12
CA ASP A 89 17.88 14.59 6.87
C ASP A 89 19.04 13.63 6.59
N ALA A 90 19.04 12.45 7.23
CA ALA A 90 20.04 11.43 7.00
C ALA A 90 19.81 10.63 5.71
N ALA A 91 18.56 10.46 5.28
CA ALA A 91 18.22 9.87 3.98
C ALA A 91 18.61 10.79 2.81
N ASP A 92 18.66 12.11 3.01
CA ASP A 92 19.04 13.10 2.00
C ASP A 92 20.55 13.30 1.82
N ARG A 93 21.39 12.72 2.70
CA ARG A 93 22.85 12.80 2.57
C ARG A 93 23.30 11.97 1.37
N ARG A 94 24.02 12.59 0.43
CA ARG A 94 24.63 11.87 -0.70
C ARG A 94 25.57 10.77 -0.17
N SER A 95 25.31 9.53 -0.58
CA SER A 95 26.19 8.37 -0.39
C SER A 95 27.48 8.52 -1.17
#